data_AF-A0A5D2DBZ8-F1
#
_entry.id   AF-A0A5D2DBZ8-F1
#
_cell.length_a   1.000
_cell.length_b   1.000
_cell.length_c   1.000
_cell.angle_alpha   90.00
_cell.angle_beta   90.00
_cell.angle_gamma   90.00
#
_symmetry.space_group_name_H-M   'P 1'
#
loop_
_entity.id
_entity.type
_entity.pdbx_description
1 polymer ?
#
loop_
_entity_poly.entity_id
_entity_poly.type
_entity_poly.pdbx_seq_one_letter_code
_entity_poly.pdbx_strand_id
1 'polypeptide(L)'
;MEEERSLSLLQLMVNEGLVPSPEEENRKTVIGKLKQAHCAWVKRVAWQRRLPKQDIAASSATLLTYGSYGLGVHGSKLDIDAFCVGPYFATMVDDFFIVLYNMLKSRPEVSEIHYVKDAKVLLMRFEFDGISINLPFVQLKVLVVLENLDILNPVFLRDIDETGWKSLSRVLANTRSCRIVPDLKKFQSMLRCVKFWAKRRGVYGNLNGFLGGIHLAILAAFVCQCDPYVGLSALISHFFITFAFWPWPRPVELQDGMLHSTLNPTETRLYIPIRLPFSPYEYCHSNITKSTFYKIRTEFLRGHNLTKDLLKFDFDWHNVLEPFPYTKKYVRFLKIFLLASNQDEFGDWVGWIKSCFRCLLIKLEEVQGLCDPNPVEYIDVNIVDPHVIFYWGLQAGKTNAIDIKSVKDVFWKNISTGYQGPFGK
;
A
#
# COMPACT_ATOMS: atom_id res chain seq x y z
N MET A 1 18.87 -29.05 5.75
CA MET A 1 17.50 -29.16 5.21
C MET A 1 16.72 -27.85 5.33
N GLU A 2 16.64 -27.19 6.50
CA GLU A 2 15.99 -25.86 6.60
C GLU A 2 16.71 -24.77 5.76
N GLU A 3 18.04 -24.76 5.77
CA GLU A 3 18.83 -23.87 4.91
C GLU A 3 18.56 -24.13 3.42
N GLU A 4 18.48 -25.40 3.02
CA GLU A 4 18.15 -25.81 1.65
C GLU A 4 16.74 -25.34 1.24
N ARG A 5 15.74 -25.45 2.12
CA ARG A 5 14.39 -24.92 1.88
C ARG A 5 14.40 -23.39 1.74
N SER A 6 15.24 -22.71 2.51
CA SER A 6 15.42 -21.25 2.43
C SER A 6 16.10 -20.84 1.12
N LEU A 7 17.11 -21.59 0.66
CA LEU A 7 17.77 -21.37 -0.63
C LEU A 7 16.82 -21.64 -1.80
N SER A 8 16.04 -22.72 -1.76
CA SER A 8 15.01 -23.03 -2.75
C SER A 8 13.97 -21.91 -2.86
N LEU A 9 13.53 -21.36 -1.71
CA LEU A 9 12.60 -20.22 -1.70
C LEU A 9 13.22 -18.98 -2.33
N LEU A 10 14.47 -18.65 -1.98
CA LEU A 10 15.17 -17.51 -2.56
C LEU A 10 15.33 -17.66 -4.08
N GLN A 11 15.67 -18.86 -4.56
CA GLN A 11 15.76 -19.13 -6.00
C GLN A 11 14.40 -18.93 -6.69
N LEU A 12 13.31 -19.40 -6.09
CA LEU A 12 11.96 -19.16 -6.60
C LEU A 12 11.65 -17.66 -6.65
N MET A 13 12.01 -16.91 -5.60
CA MET A 13 11.81 -15.46 -5.57
C MET A 13 12.58 -14.74 -6.68
N VAL A 14 13.79 -15.20 -7.02
CA VAL A 14 14.56 -14.68 -8.16
C VAL A 14 13.86 -15.00 -9.48
N ASN A 15 13.42 -16.25 -9.66
CA ASN A 15 12.73 -16.70 -10.88
C ASN A 15 11.41 -15.94 -11.12
N GLU A 16 10.69 -15.59 -10.05
CA GLU A 16 9.45 -14.81 -10.09
C GLU A 16 9.69 -13.27 -10.15
N GLY A 17 10.95 -12.83 -10.26
CA GLY A 17 11.30 -11.40 -10.38
C GLY A 17 11.00 -10.56 -9.13
N LEU A 18 11.05 -11.17 -7.95
CA LEU A 18 10.76 -10.51 -6.67
C LEU A 18 11.98 -9.82 -6.06
N VAL A 19 13.17 -10.09 -6.59
CA VAL A 19 14.43 -9.49 -6.15
C VAL A 19 14.75 -8.27 -7.04
N PRO A 20 15.33 -7.18 -6.48
CA PRO A 20 15.60 -5.99 -7.26
C PRO A 20 16.51 -6.28 -8.47
N SER A 21 16.18 -5.70 -9.62
CA SER A 21 16.87 -5.88 -10.91
C SER A 21 17.93 -4.78 -11.15
N PRO A 22 18.73 -4.83 -12.24
CA PRO A 22 19.66 -3.76 -12.60
C PRO A 22 18.99 -2.38 -12.79
N GLU A 23 17.67 -2.32 -13.05
CA GLU A 23 16.89 -1.07 -13.09
C GLU A 23 16.92 -0.29 -11.77
N GLU A 24 17.35 -0.90 -10.67
CA GLU A 24 17.55 -0.20 -9.40
C GLU A 24 18.52 0.97 -9.49
N GLU A 25 19.55 0.84 -10.32
CA GLU A 25 20.52 1.93 -10.45
C GLU A 25 19.89 3.14 -11.17
N ASN A 26 18.97 2.90 -12.11
CA ASN A 26 18.17 3.94 -12.72
C ASN A 26 17.24 4.58 -11.68
N ARG A 27 16.56 3.80 -10.82
CA ARG A 27 15.70 4.34 -9.75
C ARG A 27 16.48 5.22 -8.76
N LYS A 28 17.67 4.79 -8.34
CA LYS A 28 18.56 5.61 -7.49
C LYS A 28 18.96 6.91 -8.18
N THR A 29 19.27 6.85 -9.47
CA THR A 29 19.64 8.02 -10.27
C THR A 29 18.47 9.01 -10.33
N VAL A 30 17.26 8.53 -10.61
CA VAL A 30 16.04 9.34 -10.63
C VAL A 30 15.78 10.01 -9.28
N ILE A 31 15.91 9.27 -8.17
CA ILE A 31 15.77 9.85 -6.82
C ILE A 31 16.84 10.91 -6.54
N GLY A 32 18.08 10.68 -6.98
CA GLY A 32 19.16 11.66 -6.87
C GLY A 32 18.84 12.95 -7.62
N LYS A 33 18.39 12.86 -8.88
CA LYS A 33 17.95 14.01 -9.68
C LYS A 33 16.75 14.72 -9.05
N LEU A 34 15.78 13.97 -8.51
CA LEU A 34 14.59 14.54 -7.85
C LEU A 34 14.96 15.27 -6.56
N LYS A 35 15.90 14.74 -5.76
CA LYS A 35 16.45 15.45 -4.59
C LYS A 35 17.09 16.78 -4.97
N GLN A 36 17.87 16.81 -6.06
CA GLN A 36 18.48 18.04 -6.56
C GLN A 36 17.41 19.06 -7.00
N ALA A 37 16.39 18.61 -7.73
CA ALA A 37 15.27 19.46 -8.14
C ALA A 37 14.52 20.04 -6.94
N HIS A 38 14.28 19.22 -5.91
CA HIS A 38 13.62 19.63 -4.68
C HIS A 38 14.43 20.67 -3.89
N CYS A 39 15.74 20.47 -3.74
CA CYS A 39 16.63 21.46 -3.11
C CYS A 39 16.68 22.79 -3.89
N ALA A 40 16.76 22.74 -5.22
CA ALA A 40 16.73 23.93 -6.06
C ALA A 40 15.39 24.69 -5.93
N TRP A 41 14.29 23.95 -5.85
CA TRP A 41 12.96 24.52 -5.63
C TRP A 41 12.86 25.26 -4.30
N VAL A 42 13.27 24.66 -3.18
CA VAL A 42 13.20 25.33 -1.87
C VAL A 42 14.04 26.60 -1.84
N LYS A 43 15.24 26.61 -2.45
CA LYS A 43 16.06 27.83 -2.59
C LYS A 43 15.38 28.91 -3.42
N ARG A 44 14.69 28.53 -4.51
CA ARG A 44 13.91 29.46 -5.33
C ARG A 44 12.77 30.08 -4.54
N VAL A 45 12.04 29.28 -3.77
CA VAL A 45 10.95 29.77 -2.92
C VAL A 45 11.50 30.70 -1.83
N ALA A 46 12.59 30.32 -1.15
CA ALA A 46 13.26 31.16 -0.15
C ALA A 46 13.65 32.54 -0.72
N TRP A 47 14.17 32.57 -1.95
CA TRP A 47 14.49 33.80 -2.66
C TRP A 47 13.24 34.63 -2.99
N GLN A 48 12.16 34.00 -3.50
CA GLN A 48 10.89 34.68 -3.78
C GLN A 48 10.26 35.30 -2.53
N ARG A 49 10.43 34.65 -1.37
CA ARG A 49 10.00 35.15 -0.06
C ARG A 49 10.95 36.19 0.55
N ARG A 50 12.04 36.55 -0.15
CA ARG A 50 13.05 37.55 0.26
C ARG A 50 13.71 37.24 1.60
N LEU A 51 13.97 35.95 1.87
CA LEU A 51 14.72 35.56 3.07
C LEU A 51 16.16 36.08 3.04
N PRO A 52 16.83 36.24 4.19
CA PRO A 52 18.25 36.60 4.26
C PRO A 52 19.12 35.69 3.39
N LYS A 53 20.20 36.25 2.80
CA LYS A 53 21.11 35.49 1.92
C LYS A 53 21.68 34.23 2.60
N GLN A 54 21.94 34.31 3.91
CA GLN A 54 22.42 33.18 4.71
C GLN A 54 21.36 32.06 4.78
N ASP A 55 20.09 32.41 5.00
CA ASP A 55 18.99 31.46 5.07
C ASP A 55 18.67 30.85 3.70
N ILE A 56 18.76 31.62 2.62
CA ILE A 56 18.63 31.08 1.24
C ILE A 56 19.75 30.07 0.96
N ALA A 57 20.99 30.37 1.36
CA ALA A 57 22.12 29.47 1.17
C ALA A 57 21.96 28.17 1.97
N ALA A 58 21.48 28.30 3.22
CA ALA A 58 21.22 27.18 4.14
C ALA A 58 19.92 26.42 3.84
N SER A 59 19.03 26.95 2.99
CA SER A 59 17.77 26.31 2.65
C SER A 59 18.01 24.97 1.98
N SER A 60 17.55 23.91 2.65
CA SER A 60 17.62 22.52 2.20
C SER A 60 16.26 21.85 2.35
N ALA A 61 16.10 20.73 1.66
CA ALA A 61 14.84 20.03 1.55
C ALA A 61 15.10 18.52 1.51
N THR A 62 14.22 17.73 2.11
CA THR A 62 14.42 16.29 2.21
C THR A 62 13.35 15.54 1.43
N LEU A 63 13.81 14.53 0.70
CA LEU A 63 12.95 13.58 -0.01
C LEU A 63 13.09 12.21 0.67
N LEU A 64 11.99 11.71 1.21
CA LEU A 64 11.92 10.40 1.87
C LEU A 64 11.21 9.41 0.95
N THR A 65 11.78 8.24 0.72
CA THR A 65 11.06 7.18 -0.02
C THR A 65 10.29 6.29 0.94
N TYR A 66 9.09 5.88 0.53
CA TYR A 66 8.21 5.02 1.31
C TYR A 66 7.54 3.98 0.38
N GLY A 67 6.45 3.37 0.84
CA GLY A 67 5.78 2.29 0.12
C GLY A 67 6.67 1.05 -0.03
N SER A 68 6.45 0.27 -1.09
CA SER A 68 7.29 -0.91 -1.34
C SER A 68 8.73 -0.55 -1.68
N TYR A 69 8.97 0.60 -2.31
CA TYR A 69 10.33 1.04 -2.63
C TYR A 69 11.12 1.41 -1.37
N GLY A 70 10.54 2.23 -0.47
CA GLY A 70 11.19 2.59 0.80
C GLY A 70 11.40 1.41 1.75
N LEU A 71 10.57 0.36 1.66
CA LEU A 71 10.80 -0.91 2.38
C LEU A 71 11.83 -1.80 1.68
N GLY A 72 12.23 -1.50 0.44
CA GLY A 72 13.13 -2.32 -0.38
C GLY A 72 12.48 -3.59 -0.93
N VAL A 73 11.16 -3.66 -1.02
CA VAL A 73 10.38 -4.86 -1.43
C VAL A 73 9.57 -4.63 -2.70
N HIS A 74 9.98 -3.68 -3.52
CA HIS A 74 9.39 -3.40 -4.81
C HIS A 74 9.85 -4.41 -5.88
N GLY A 75 9.04 -4.55 -6.93
CA GLY A 75 9.40 -5.27 -8.14
C GLY A 75 9.73 -4.30 -9.27
N SER A 76 10.21 -4.83 -10.40
CA SER A 76 10.69 -4.07 -11.56
C SER A 76 9.68 -3.13 -12.23
N LYS A 77 8.38 -3.24 -11.94
CA LYS A 77 7.32 -2.43 -12.57
C LYS A 77 6.52 -1.55 -11.59
N LEU A 78 7.02 -1.32 -10.38
CA LEU A 78 6.28 -0.54 -9.39
C LEU A 78 6.71 0.94 -9.35
N ASP A 79 5.74 1.81 -9.11
CA ASP A 79 5.92 3.24 -8.85
C ASP A 79 6.92 3.51 -7.71
N ILE A 80 7.61 4.64 -7.78
CA ILE A 80 8.35 5.20 -6.65
C ILE A 80 7.40 6.09 -5.84
N ASP A 81 7.12 5.66 -4.62
CA ASP A 81 6.47 6.48 -3.59
C ASP A 81 7.54 7.34 -2.90
N ALA A 82 7.55 8.64 -3.18
CA ALA A 82 8.47 9.61 -2.61
C ALA A 82 7.73 10.74 -1.90
N PHE A 83 8.23 11.18 -0.77
CA PHE A 83 7.57 12.13 0.12
C PHE A 83 8.44 13.38 0.26
N CYS A 84 7.94 14.49 -0.29
CA CYS A 84 8.61 15.78 -0.22
C CYS A 84 8.35 16.45 1.13
N VAL A 85 9.43 16.80 1.83
CA VAL A 85 9.39 17.52 3.10
C VAL A 85 9.95 18.92 2.90
N GLY A 86 9.09 19.93 3.02
CA GLY A 86 9.45 21.34 2.85
C GLY A 86 9.48 22.13 4.17
N PRO A 87 10.20 23.27 4.20
CA PRO A 87 10.23 24.18 5.34
C PRO A 87 8.95 25.03 5.44
N TYR A 88 8.80 25.77 6.54
CA TYR A 88 7.55 26.48 6.88
C TYR A 88 7.13 27.54 5.85
N PHE A 89 8.06 28.03 5.05
CA PHE A 89 7.81 29.06 4.04
C PHE A 89 7.38 28.50 2.68
N ALA A 90 7.46 27.18 2.47
CA ALA A 90 7.05 26.51 1.24
C ALA A 90 5.65 25.92 1.40
N THR A 91 4.67 26.49 0.70
CA THR A 91 3.24 26.12 0.79
C THR A 91 2.85 25.06 -0.24
N MET A 92 1.80 24.29 0.06
CA MET A 92 1.32 23.24 -0.85
C MET A 92 0.70 23.81 -2.13
N VAL A 93 -0.12 24.86 -2.02
CA VAL A 93 -0.86 25.42 -3.16
C VAL A 93 0.06 26.22 -4.07
N ASP A 94 0.72 27.25 -3.53
CA ASP A 94 1.47 28.18 -4.36
C ASP A 94 2.86 27.65 -4.71
N ASP A 95 3.55 27.02 -3.76
CA ASP A 95 4.95 26.68 -3.96
C ASP A 95 5.10 25.25 -4.53
N PHE A 96 4.39 24.27 -3.99
CA PHE A 96 4.49 22.88 -4.44
C PHE A 96 3.74 22.64 -5.76
N PHE A 97 2.45 22.96 -5.85
CA PHE A 97 1.66 22.69 -7.06
C PHE A 97 1.87 23.68 -8.22
N ILE A 98 2.50 24.84 -7.99
CA ILE A 98 2.81 25.79 -9.06
C ILE A 98 4.31 25.87 -9.30
N VAL A 99 5.12 26.25 -8.30
CA VAL A 99 6.56 26.47 -8.54
C VAL A 99 7.28 25.14 -8.82
N LEU A 100 7.14 24.12 -7.96
CA LEU A 100 7.81 22.83 -8.19
C LEU A 100 7.23 22.12 -9.43
N TYR A 101 5.91 22.15 -9.62
CA TYR A 101 5.27 21.61 -10.83
C TYR A 101 5.88 22.19 -12.10
N ASN A 102 5.98 23.53 -12.22
CA ASN A 102 6.55 24.17 -13.40
C ASN A 102 8.04 23.87 -13.57
N MET A 103 8.79 23.78 -12.46
CA MET A 103 10.19 23.37 -12.51
C MET A 103 10.34 21.94 -13.05
N LEU A 104 9.55 20.99 -12.55
CA LEU A 104 9.56 19.60 -13.03
C LEU A 104 9.09 19.50 -14.48
N LYS A 105 7.99 20.17 -14.85
CA LYS A 105 7.46 20.18 -16.23
C LYS A 105 8.44 20.74 -17.26
N SER A 106 9.34 21.62 -16.86
CA SER A 106 10.36 22.18 -17.76
C SER A 106 11.53 21.24 -18.04
N ARG A 107 11.59 20.09 -17.36
CA ARG A 107 12.67 19.10 -17.50
C ARG A 107 12.36 18.12 -18.63
N PRO A 108 13.34 17.81 -19.51
CA PRO A 108 13.15 16.83 -20.58
C PRO A 108 12.95 15.41 -20.06
N GLU A 109 13.40 15.13 -18.83
CA GLU A 109 13.24 13.81 -18.21
C GLU A 109 11.82 13.54 -17.68
N VAL A 110 10.96 14.56 -17.60
CA VAL A 110 9.64 14.48 -16.97
C VAL A 110 8.53 14.47 -18.02
N SER A 111 7.63 13.48 -17.94
CA SER A 111 6.43 13.35 -18.77
C SER A 111 5.19 13.12 -17.90
N GLU A 112 4.00 13.27 -18.48
CA GLU A 112 2.70 12.95 -17.86
C GLU A 112 2.45 13.59 -16.48
N ILE A 113 2.99 14.79 -16.24
CA ILE A 113 2.88 15.46 -14.94
C ILE A 113 1.50 16.08 -14.70
N HIS A 114 0.83 15.58 -13.67
CA HIS A 114 -0.45 16.06 -13.18
C HIS A 114 -0.47 16.11 -11.65
N TYR A 115 -1.34 16.94 -11.07
CA TYR A 115 -1.61 16.93 -9.64
C TYR A 115 -3.03 16.40 -9.39
N VAL A 116 -3.21 15.68 -8.29
CA VAL A 116 -4.50 15.08 -7.93
C VAL A 116 -5.14 15.90 -6.81
N LYS A 117 -6.24 16.60 -7.12
CA LYS A 117 -6.96 17.49 -6.18
C LYS A 117 -8.06 16.77 -5.35
N ASP A 118 -8.70 15.76 -5.92
CA ASP A 118 -9.91 15.15 -5.33
C ASP A 118 -9.66 13.86 -4.54
N ALA A 119 -8.38 13.54 -4.30
CA ALA A 119 -8.01 12.37 -3.51
C ALA A 119 -7.91 12.71 -2.02
N LYS A 120 -8.09 11.69 -1.15
CA LYS A 120 -7.83 11.78 0.30
C LYS A 120 -6.40 12.20 0.65
N VAL A 121 -5.50 12.25 -0.34
CA VAL A 121 -4.11 12.69 -0.26
C VAL A 121 -3.81 13.55 -1.49
N LEU A 122 -3.40 14.80 -1.27
CA LEU A 122 -2.94 15.70 -2.31
C LEU A 122 -1.50 15.33 -2.73
N LEU A 123 -1.29 15.05 -4.02
CA LEU A 123 0.01 14.64 -4.55
C LEU A 123 0.20 15.06 -6.02
N MET A 124 1.46 15.13 -6.45
CA MET A 124 1.83 15.15 -7.88
C MET A 124 2.14 13.74 -8.35
N ARG A 125 1.68 13.37 -9.54
CA ARG A 125 2.06 12.14 -10.24
C ARG A 125 2.66 12.50 -11.59
N PHE A 126 3.76 11.84 -11.92
CA PHE A 126 4.49 12.06 -13.17
C PHE A 126 5.39 10.87 -13.47
N GLU A 127 5.86 10.79 -14.71
CA GLU A 127 6.94 9.90 -15.09
C GLU A 127 8.26 10.66 -15.12
N PHE A 128 9.33 10.04 -14.62
CA PHE A 128 10.69 10.58 -14.66
C PHE A 128 11.62 9.51 -15.26
N ASP A 129 12.22 9.79 -16.41
CA ASP A 129 13.04 8.84 -17.18
C ASP A 129 12.29 7.48 -17.37
N GLY A 130 10.97 7.54 -17.63
CA GLY A 130 10.10 6.38 -17.81
C GLY A 130 9.67 5.67 -16.51
N ILE A 131 9.97 6.23 -15.34
CA ILE A 131 9.59 5.68 -14.04
C ILE A 131 8.47 6.51 -13.43
N SER A 132 7.32 5.88 -13.15
CA SER A 132 6.18 6.52 -12.47
C SER A 132 6.52 6.88 -11.02
N ILE A 133 6.22 8.14 -10.63
CA ILE A 133 6.48 8.70 -9.31
C ILE A 133 5.19 9.25 -8.72
N ASN A 134 4.88 8.85 -7.48
CA ASN A 134 3.88 9.49 -6.64
C ASN A 134 4.59 10.38 -5.62
N LEU A 135 4.32 11.68 -5.66
CA LEU A 135 5.00 12.71 -4.88
C LEU A 135 4.01 13.52 -4.01
N PRO A 136 3.60 13.01 -2.83
CA PRO A 136 3.00 13.82 -1.78
C PRO A 136 3.96 14.84 -1.16
N PHE A 137 3.39 15.87 -0.53
CA PHE A 137 4.12 16.94 0.15
C PHE A 137 3.64 17.13 1.59
N VAL A 138 4.57 17.46 2.49
CA VAL A 138 4.26 18.03 3.81
C VAL A 138 5.13 19.24 4.09
N GLN A 139 4.51 20.24 4.71
CA GLN A 139 5.20 21.40 5.25
C GLN A 139 5.53 21.15 6.73
N LEU A 140 6.80 21.28 7.11
CA LEU A 140 7.22 21.29 8.51
C LEU A 140 7.38 22.72 9.01
N LYS A 141 7.13 22.94 10.31
CA LYS A 141 7.32 24.24 10.97
C LYS A 141 8.78 24.51 11.35
N VAL A 142 9.70 24.30 10.39
CA VAL A 142 11.14 24.53 10.55
C VAL A 142 11.68 25.37 9.39
N LEU A 143 12.70 26.19 9.66
CA LEU A 143 13.35 27.03 8.65
C LEU A 143 14.21 26.18 7.69
N VAL A 144 14.91 25.17 8.21
CA VAL A 144 15.82 24.31 7.44
C VAL A 144 15.42 22.85 7.65
N VAL A 145 15.23 22.11 6.55
CA VAL A 145 14.97 20.67 6.57
C VAL A 145 16.25 19.93 6.23
N LEU A 146 16.88 19.31 7.23
CA LEU A 146 18.16 18.60 7.06
C LEU A 146 17.99 17.29 6.29
N GLU A 147 18.97 16.91 5.47
CA GLU A 147 18.93 15.66 4.69
C GLU A 147 18.83 14.40 5.58
N ASN A 148 19.45 14.44 6.76
CA ASN A 148 19.43 13.38 7.76
C ASN A 148 18.34 13.57 8.84
N LEU A 149 17.28 14.33 8.53
CA LEU A 149 16.16 14.56 9.43
C LEU A 149 15.60 13.24 9.96
N ASP A 150 15.57 13.09 11.29
CA ASP A 150 14.83 12.00 11.91
C ASP A 150 13.34 12.33 11.95
N ILE A 151 12.62 11.92 10.90
CA ILE A 151 11.18 12.14 10.76
C ILE A 151 10.36 11.48 11.88
N LEU A 152 10.92 10.50 12.60
CA LEU A 152 10.26 9.88 13.75
C LEU A 152 10.31 10.74 15.01
N ASN A 153 11.06 11.84 15.03
CA ASN A 153 11.11 12.73 16.17
C ASN A 153 9.75 13.45 16.36
N PRO A 154 9.09 13.31 17.53
CA PRO A 154 7.77 13.90 17.79
C PRO A 154 7.71 15.42 17.63
N VAL A 155 8.84 16.14 17.69
CA VAL A 155 8.90 17.58 17.48
C VAL A 155 8.43 17.96 16.08
N PHE A 156 8.76 17.16 15.05
CA PHE A 156 8.35 17.43 13.67
C PHE A 156 6.91 17.01 13.37
N LEU A 157 6.28 16.26 14.27
CA LEU A 157 4.92 15.73 14.10
C LEU A 157 3.84 16.70 14.60
N ARG A 158 4.23 17.82 15.20
CA ARG A 158 3.31 18.85 15.70
C ARG A 158 2.75 19.67 14.56
N ASP A 159 1.48 20.07 14.69
CA ASP A 159 0.80 21.02 13.80
C ASP A 159 0.77 20.60 12.32
N ILE A 160 0.75 19.30 12.06
CA ILE A 160 0.52 18.72 10.73
C ILE A 160 -0.98 18.59 10.50
N ASP A 161 -1.44 19.07 9.36
CA ASP A 161 -2.85 18.98 8.96
C ASP A 161 -3.26 17.52 8.66
N GLU A 162 -4.57 17.25 8.64
CA GLU A 162 -5.07 15.88 8.45
C GLU A 162 -4.60 15.27 7.11
N THR A 163 -4.49 16.09 6.06
CA THR A 163 -4.03 15.65 4.74
C THR A 163 -2.55 15.28 4.74
N GLY A 164 -1.69 16.12 5.32
CA GLY A 164 -0.27 15.83 5.50
C GLY A 164 -0.05 14.60 6.37
N TRP A 165 -0.85 14.41 7.42
CA TRP A 165 -0.76 13.26 8.32
C TRP A 165 -1.02 11.92 7.62
N LYS A 166 -1.97 11.85 6.68
CA LYS A 166 -2.28 10.63 5.93
C LYS A 166 -1.10 10.11 5.09
N SER A 167 -0.30 11.01 4.54
CA SER A 167 0.90 10.65 3.79
C SER A 167 2.08 10.39 4.72
N LEU A 168 2.27 11.24 5.72
CA LEU A 168 3.36 11.13 6.68
C LEU A 168 3.27 9.83 7.49
N SER A 169 2.10 9.46 7.99
CA SER A 169 1.87 8.20 8.74
C SER A 169 2.38 6.97 7.98
N ARG A 170 2.27 6.93 6.65
CA ARG A 170 2.81 5.83 5.83
C ARG A 170 4.33 5.81 5.83
N VAL A 171 4.95 6.98 5.72
CA VAL A 171 6.41 7.14 5.80
C VAL A 171 6.90 6.71 7.18
N LEU A 172 6.27 7.22 8.24
CA LEU A 172 6.60 6.88 9.64
C LEU A 172 6.46 5.38 9.89
N ALA A 173 5.38 4.76 9.43
CA ALA A 173 5.16 3.33 9.62
C ALA A 173 6.26 2.49 8.95
N ASN A 174 6.63 2.84 7.72
CA ASN A 174 7.71 2.18 7.00
C ASN A 174 9.06 2.36 7.70
N THR A 175 9.42 3.62 8.00
CA THR A 175 10.70 3.94 8.64
C THR A 175 10.81 3.25 10.00
N ARG A 176 9.75 3.25 10.81
CA ARG A 176 9.74 2.58 12.11
C ARG A 176 9.84 1.07 11.96
N SER A 177 9.06 0.45 11.06
CA SER A 177 9.13 -0.99 10.80
C SER A 177 10.56 -1.45 10.45
N CYS A 178 11.25 -0.71 9.58
CA CYS A 178 12.64 -1.04 9.22
C CYS A 178 13.64 -0.87 10.37
N ARG A 179 13.40 0.07 11.31
CA ARG A 179 14.31 0.32 12.45
C ARG A 179 14.17 -0.72 13.56
N ILE A 180 12.98 -1.28 13.76
CA ILE A 180 12.68 -2.16 14.91
C ILE A 180 12.82 -3.65 14.59
N VAL A 181 13.03 -4.02 13.31
CA VAL A 181 13.27 -5.41 12.93
C VAL A 181 14.73 -5.80 13.21
N PRO A 182 14.99 -7.00 13.78
CA PRO A 182 16.35 -7.44 14.10
C PRO A 182 17.27 -7.63 12.89
N ASP A 183 16.72 -8.10 11.77
CA ASP A 183 17.44 -8.30 10.51
C ASP A 183 16.63 -7.75 9.34
N LEU A 184 17.09 -6.61 8.80
CA LEU A 184 16.43 -5.91 7.71
C LEU A 184 16.37 -6.76 6.42
N LYS A 185 17.42 -7.53 6.11
CA LYS A 185 17.47 -8.34 4.88
C LYS A 185 16.50 -9.51 4.95
N LYS A 186 16.43 -10.20 6.10
CA LYS A 186 15.44 -11.26 6.33
C LYS A 186 14.02 -10.72 6.28
N PHE A 187 13.75 -9.59 6.93
CA PHE A 187 12.45 -8.91 6.88
C PHE A 187 12.04 -8.60 5.43
N GLN A 188 12.93 -8.02 4.63
CA GLN A 188 12.67 -7.69 3.23
C GLN A 188 12.36 -8.95 2.39
N SER A 189 13.15 -10.01 2.55
CA SER A 189 12.91 -11.26 1.83
C SER A 189 11.59 -11.90 2.22
N MET A 190 11.27 -11.93 3.52
CA MET A 190 10.00 -12.43 4.03
C MET A 190 8.82 -11.62 3.48
N LEU A 191 8.89 -10.29 3.56
CA LEU A 191 7.83 -9.41 3.10
C LEU A 191 7.60 -9.51 1.58
N ARG A 192 8.65 -9.67 0.77
CA ARG A 192 8.51 -9.96 -0.68
C ARG A 192 7.73 -11.25 -0.91
N CYS A 193 8.11 -12.33 -0.22
CA CYS A 193 7.44 -13.63 -0.33
C CYS A 193 5.98 -13.56 0.12
N VAL A 194 5.70 -12.99 1.28
CA VAL A 194 4.33 -12.82 1.81
C VAL A 194 3.48 -11.93 0.91
N LYS A 195 4.03 -10.82 0.38
CA LYS A 195 3.32 -9.96 -0.58
C LYS A 195 3.00 -10.70 -1.87
N PHE A 196 3.93 -11.51 -2.38
CA PHE A 196 3.70 -12.34 -3.57
C PHE A 196 2.62 -13.38 -3.31
N TRP A 197 2.71 -14.12 -2.20
CA TRP A 197 1.66 -15.03 -1.73
C TRP A 197 0.29 -14.33 -1.68
N ALA A 198 0.19 -13.19 -1.01
CA ALA A 198 -1.07 -12.48 -0.82
C ALA A 198 -1.69 -12.06 -2.17
N LYS A 199 -0.86 -11.64 -3.14
CA LYS A 199 -1.31 -11.34 -4.51
C LYS A 199 -1.82 -12.61 -5.21
N ARG A 200 -1.04 -13.69 -5.21
CA ARG A 200 -1.39 -14.97 -5.86
C ARG A 200 -2.67 -15.57 -5.28
N ARG A 201 -2.83 -15.49 -3.97
CA ARG A 201 -4.00 -15.99 -3.23
C ARG A 201 -5.21 -15.05 -3.23
N GLY A 202 -5.10 -13.89 -3.87
CA GLY A 202 -6.21 -12.94 -3.97
C GLY A 202 -6.63 -12.36 -2.63
N VAL A 203 -5.68 -12.15 -1.72
CA VAL A 203 -5.87 -11.53 -0.38
C VAL A 203 -5.01 -10.28 -0.20
N TYR A 204 -4.62 -9.65 -1.33
CA TYR A 204 -3.90 -8.38 -1.37
C TYR A 204 -4.75 -7.29 -2.00
N GLY A 205 -4.78 -6.11 -1.38
CA GLY A 205 -5.42 -4.91 -1.92
C GLY A 205 -6.47 -4.33 -0.97
N ASN A 206 -6.12 -3.23 -0.28
CA ASN A 206 -7.02 -2.60 0.69
C ASN A 206 -8.30 -2.05 0.05
N LEU A 207 -8.27 -1.55 -1.18
CA LEU A 207 -9.51 -1.09 -1.84
C LEU A 207 -10.50 -2.24 -2.09
N ASN A 208 -10.00 -3.46 -2.30
CA ASN A 208 -10.81 -4.67 -2.45
C ASN A 208 -11.21 -5.30 -1.10
N GLY A 209 -10.96 -4.61 0.02
CA GLY A 209 -11.26 -5.11 1.36
C GLY A 209 -10.25 -6.15 1.88
N PHE A 210 -9.03 -6.21 1.36
CA PHE A 210 -8.00 -7.15 1.82
C PHE A 210 -6.78 -6.46 2.46
N LEU A 211 -5.73 -7.24 2.75
CA LEU A 211 -4.47 -6.75 3.31
C LEU A 211 -3.77 -5.82 2.30
N GLY A 212 -3.66 -4.55 2.67
CA GLY A 212 -2.75 -3.59 2.03
C GLY A 212 -1.27 -3.84 2.36
N GLY A 213 -0.36 -3.16 1.64
CA GLY A 213 1.08 -3.31 1.80
C GLY A 213 1.58 -3.04 3.23
N ILE A 214 1.05 -2.00 3.89
CA ILE A 214 1.45 -1.67 5.27
C ILE A 214 1.01 -2.74 6.28
N HIS A 215 -0.17 -3.34 6.09
CA HIS A 215 -0.62 -4.44 6.94
C HIS A 215 0.36 -5.61 6.85
N LEU A 216 0.74 -6.03 5.64
CA LEU A 216 1.71 -7.11 5.45
C LEU A 216 3.09 -6.77 6.01
N ALA A 217 3.53 -5.52 5.87
CA ALA A 217 4.81 -5.07 6.42
C ALA A 217 4.83 -5.19 7.95
N ILE A 218 3.79 -4.74 8.65
CA ILE A 218 3.72 -4.83 10.11
C ILE A 218 3.57 -6.30 10.55
N LEU A 219 2.71 -7.08 9.90
CA LEU A 219 2.56 -8.51 10.20
C LEU A 219 3.89 -9.29 10.00
N ALA A 220 4.65 -8.98 8.95
CA ALA A 220 5.96 -9.58 8.73
C ALA A 220 6.99 -9.12 9.77
N ALA A 221 7.02 -7.82 10.09
CA ALA A 221 7.91 -7.27 11.12
C ALA A 221 7.67 -7.90 12.49
N PHE A 222 6.39 -8.13 12.85
CA PHE A 222 6.00 -8.80 14.09
C PHE A 222 6.66 -10.18 14.21
N VAL A 223 6.55 -11.00 13.18
CA VAL A 223 7.13 -12.35 13.16
C VAL A 223 8.66 -12.29 13.20
N CYS A 224 9.28 -11.36 12.47
CA CYS A 224 10.73 -11.14 12.55
C CYS A 224 11.21 -10.73 13.94
N GLN A 225 10.38 -10.05 14.74
CA GLN A 225 10.69 -9.72 16.14
C GLN A 225 10.53 -10.92 17.07
N CYS A 226 9.51 -11.75 16.85
CA CYS A 226 9.28 -12.95 17.67
C CYS A 226 10.40 -13.99 17.47
N ASP A 227 10.89 -14.16 16.25
CA ASP A 227 11.85 -15.22 15.90
C ASP A 227 13.07 -14.68 15.13
N PRO A 228 13.97 -13.91 15.75
CA PRO A 228 15.08 -13.23 15.05
C PRO A 228 16.12 -14.18 14.43
N TYR A 229 16.29 -15.37 15.02
CA TYR A 229 17.40 -16.26 14.69
C TYR A 229 17.07 -17.32 13.63
N VAL A 230 15.80 -17.55 13.31
CA VAL A 230 15.40 -18.62 12.39
C VAL A 230 15.68 -18.26 10.91
N GLY A 231 15.67 -19.28 10.04
CA GLY A 231 15.83 -19.12 8.61
C GLY A 231 14.59 -18.53 7.93
N LEU A 232 14.73 -18.11 6.66
CA LEU A 232 13.63 -17.51 5.89
C LEU A 232 12.44 -18.48 5.74
N SER A 233 12.71 -19.75 5.47
CA SER A 233 11.64 -20.75 5.32
C SER A 233 10.83 -20.94 6.61
N ALA A 234 11.50 -21.00 7.76
CA ALA A 234 10.86 -21.04 9.07
C ALA A 234 10.08 -19.76 9.38
N LEU A 235 10.61 -18.56 9.08
CA LEU A 235 9.86 -17.30 9.22
C LEU A 235 8.53 -17.32 8.44
N ILE A 236 8.52 -17.85 7.22
CA ILE A 236 7.29 -17.98 6.41
C ILE A 236 6.31 -18.95 7.07
N SER A 237 6.79 -20.08 7.62
CA SER A 237 5.93 -20.99 8.36
C SER A 237 5.36 -20.35 9.64
N HIS A 238 6.21 -19.63 10.39
CA HIS A 238 5.87 -18.91 11.61
C HIS A 238 4.86 -17.79 11.33
N PHE A 239 4.93 -17.14 10.18
CA PHE A 239 3.92 -16.18 9.75
C PHE A 239 2.54 -16.81 9.61
N PHE A 240 2.46 -17.96 8.92
CA PHE A 240 1.18 -18.61 8.71
C PHE A 240 0.60 -19.17 10.01
N ILE A 241 1.40 -19.87 10.84
CA ILE A 241 0.89 -20.40 12.11
C ILE A 241 0.45 -19.27 13.05
N THR A 242 1.24 -18.20 13.16
CA THR A 242 0.92 -17.04 14.00
C THR A 242 -0.43 -16.45 13.62
N PHE A 243 -0.67 -16.14 12.34
CA PHE A 243 -1.90 -15.46 11.92
C PHE A 243 -3.08 -16.38 11.61
N ALA A 244 -2.85 -17.69 11.44
CA ALA A 244 -3.91 -18.70 11.39
C ALA A 244 -4.62 -18.85 12.75
N PHE A 245 -3.83 -18.81 13.84
CA PHE A 245 -4.33 -18.99 15.21
C PHE A 245 -4.35 -17.72 16.04
N TRP A 246 -4.04 -16.56 15.44
CA TRP A 246 -4.14 -15.28 16.13
C TRP A 246 -5.56 -15.05 16.66
N PRO A 247 -5.72 -14.64 17.93
CA PRO A 247 -7.03 -14.46 18.55
C PRO A 247 -7.69 -13.15 18.11
N TRP A 248 -8.01 -13.03 16.82
CA TRP A 248 -8.73 -11.87 16.27
C TRP A 248 -10.04 -11.62 17.05
N PRO A 249 -10.38 -10.36 17.38
CA PRO A 249 -9.77 -9.10 16.94
C PRO A 249 -8.71 -8.55 17.92
N ARG A 250 -7.89 -9.39 18.59
CA ARG A 250 -6.75 -8.88 19.35
C ARG A 250 -5.81 -8.08 18.42
N PRO A 251 -5.41 -6.84 18.76
CA PRO A 251 -4.48 -6.07 17.95
C PRO A 251 -3.11 -6.72 17.79
N VAL A 252 -2.54 -6.63 16.59
CA VAL A 252 -1.11 -6.87 16.36
C VAL A 252 -0.33 -5.59 16.68
N GLU A 253 0.68 -5.75 17.52
CA GLU A 253 1.54 -4.70 18.10
C GLU A 253 2.99 -5.04 17.83
N LEU A 254 3.80 -4.08 17.35
CA LEU A 254 5.25 -4.27 17.28
C LEU A 254 5.88 -3.85 18.61
N GLN A 255 6.85 -4.62 19.10
CA GLN A 255 7.57 -4.26 20.32
C GLN A 255 8.62 -3.21 19.98
N ASP A 256 8.60 -2.09 20.72
CA ASP A 256 9.41 -0.92 20.37
C ASP A 256 10.31 -0.43 21.52
N GLY A 257 10.56 -1.29 22.53
CA GLY A 257 11.39 -0.96 23.71
C GLY A 257 10.84 0.16 24.62
N MET A 258 9.95 1.02 24.10
CA MET A 258 9.19 2.01 24.82
C MET A 258 8.01 1.31 25.48
N LEU A 259 8.03 1.24 26.81
CA LEU A 259 6.94 0.73 27.63
C LEU A 259 5.70 1.61 27.40
N HIS A 260 4.85 1.22 26.46
CA HIS A 260 3.50 1.75 26.39
C HIS A 260 2.69 1.05 27.47
N SER A 261 2.08 1.83 28.37
CA SER A 261 1.05 1.32 29.27
C SER A 261 0.02 0.59 28.42
N THR A 262 -0.28 -0.65 28.81
CA THR A 262 -1.24 -1.52 28.14
C THR A 262 -2.60 -0.81 28.13
N LEU A 263 -2.86 -0.01 27.09
CA LEU A 263 -4.08 0.75 27.02
C LEU A 263 -5.22 -0.25 26.82
N ASN A 264 -6.24 -0.15 27.68
CA ASN A 264 -7.47 -0.92 27.53
C ASN A 264 -7.91 -0.85 26.07
N PRO A 265 -8.19 -2.00 25.42
CA PRO A 265 -8.59 -2.00 24.04
C PRO A 265 -9.92 -1.26 23.95
N THR A 266 -9.89 -0.02 23.45
CA THR A 266 -11.11 0.63 22.95
C THR A 266 -11.72 -0.37 21.96
N GLU A 267 -12.99 -0.73 22.14
CA GLU A 267 -13.66 -1.70 21.27
C GLU A 267 -13.51 -1.28 19.79
N THR A 268 -12.56 -1.87 19.09
CA THR A 268 -12.37 -1.58 17.67
C THR A 268 -13.34 -2.46 16.89
N ARG A 269 -14.15 -1.87 16.02
CA ARG A 269 -15.01 -2.61 15.08
C ARG A 269 -14.22 -3.24 13.91
N LEU A 270 -12.91 -3.41 14.06
CA LEU A 270 -12.01 -3.92 13.04
C LEU A 270 -11.85 -5.44 13.16
N TYR A 271 -11.91 -6.15 12.03
CA TYR A 271 -11.68 -7.60 12.00
C TYR A 271 -10.21 -7.98 12.19
N ILE A 272 -9.29 -7.21 11.61
CA ILE A 272 -7.83 -7.37 11.70
C ILE A 272 -7.23 -6.05 12.18
N PRO A 273 -7.27 -5.74 13.49
CA PRO A 273 -6.65 -4.53 14.02
C PRO A 273 -5.13 -4.69 14.04
N ILE A 274 -4.44 -3.75 13.40
CA ILE A 274 -2.99 -3.65 13.34
C ILE A 274 -2.64 -2.23 13.77
N ARG A 275 -1.97 -2.05 14.91
CA ARG A 275 -1.56 -0.70 15.35
C ARG A 275 -0.43 -0.18 14.47
N LEU A 276 -0.29 1.14 14.39
CA LEU A 276 0.82 1.78 13.70
C LEU A 276 2.04 1.79 14.62
N PRO A 277 3.24 1.43 14.13
CA PRO A 277 4.40 1.22 14.99
C PRO A 277 4.98 2.49 15.61
N PHE A 278 4.55 3.66 15.16
CA PHE A 278 4.98 4.96 15.68
C PHE A 278 3.93 5.61 16.61
N SER A 279 2.75 5.01 16.77
CA SER A 279 1.67 5.55 17.60
C SER A 279 0.89 4.44 18.31
N PRO A 280 0.83 4.43 19.65
CA PRO A 280 0.11 3.40 20.40
C PRO A 280 -1.42 3.53 20.31
N TYR A 281 -1.92 4.62 19.74
CA TYR A 281 -3.36 4.93 19.67
C TYR A 281 -3.97 4.73 18.27
N GLU A 282 -3.13 4.68 17.23
CA GLU A 282 -3.60 4.64 15.86
C GLU A 282 -3.52 3.23 15.27
N TYR A 283 -4.51 2.90 14.44
CA TYR A 283 -4.56 1.64 13.70
C TYR A 283 -4.39 1.89 12.21
N CYS A 284 -3.84 0.90 11.51
CA CYS A 284 -3.88 0.87 10.06
C CYS A 284 -5.32 0.97 9.58
N HIS A 285 -5.58 1.90 8.65
CA HIS A 285 -6.87 1.98 8.00
C HIS A 285 -7.14 0.70 7.20
N SER A 286 -8.24 0.02 7.53
CA SER A 286 -8.64 -1.25 6.94
C SER A 286 -10.04 -1.19 6.37
N ASN A 287 -10.19 -1.71 5.15
CA ASN A 287 -11.48 -1.93 4.49
C ASN A 287 -11.99 -3.38 4.62
N ILE A 288 -11.35 -4.18 5.47
CA ILE A 288 -11.71 -5.59 5.65
C ILE A 288 -13.16 -5.70 6.15
N THR A 289 -13.94 -6.55 5.48
CA THR A 289 -15.32 -6.89 5.80
C THR A 289 -15.40 -8.32 6.34
N LYS A 290 -16.61 -8.80 6.64
CA LYS A 290 -16.79 -10.16 7.16
C LYS A 290 -16.30 -11.22 6.16
N SER A 291 -16.60 -11.05 4.87
CA SER A 291 -16.26 -12.00 3.82
C SER A 291 -14.76 -12.03 3.56
N THR A 292 -14.13 -10.87 3.43
CA THR A 292 -12.71 -10.81 3.17
C THR A 292 -11.90 -11.25 4.38
N PHE A 293 -12.36 -10.97 5.60
CA PHE A 293 -11.77 -11.54 6.82
C PHE A 293 -11.81 -13.07 6.82
N TYR A 294 -12.96 -13.67 6.49
CA TYR A 294 -13.09 -15.12 6.40
C TYR A 294 -12.12 -15.73 5.37
N LYS A 295 -11.98 -15.09 4.20
CA LYS A 295 -11.02 -15.54 3.19
C LYS A 295 -9.57 -15.41 3.67
N ILE A 296 -9.18 -14.27 4.24
CA ILE A 296 -7.84 -14.06 4.80
C ILE A 296 -7.50 -15.15 5.82
N ARG A 297 -8.41 -15.43 6.76
CA ARG A 297 -8.22 -16.47 7.78
C ARG A 297 -8.07 -17.86 7.16
N THR A 298 -8.90 -18.17 6.16
CA THR A 298 -8.83 -19.45 5.42
C THR A 298 -7.48 -19.61 4.72
N GLU A 299 -6.98 -18.56 4.09
CA GLU A 299 -5.69 -18.58 3.39
C GLU A 299 -4.50 -18.62 4.34
N PHE A 300 -4.57 -18.00 5.53
CA PHE A 300 -3.56 -18.20 6.58
C PHE A 300 -3.53 -19.66 7.05
N LEU A 301 -4.70 -20.26 7.33
CA LEU A 301 -4.79 -21.65 7.74
C LEU A 301 -4.28 -22.61 6.66
N ARG A 302 -4.61 -22.33 5.39
CA ARG A 302 -4.06 -23.07 4.24
C ARG A 302 -2.54 -22.97 4.20
N GLY A 303 -2.00 -21.76 4.33
CA GLY A 303 -0.55 -21.54 4.40
C GLY A 303 0.09 -22.39 5.51
N HIS A 304 -0.49 -22.35 6.72
CA HIS A 304 0.01 -23.11 7.86
C HIS A 304 -0.01 -24.62 7.59
N ASN A 305 -1.11 -25.15 7.05
CA ASN A 305 -1.21 -26.57 6.73
C ASN A 305 -0.18 -27.04 5.69
N LEU A 306 0.19 -26.16 4.75
CA LEU A 306 1.20 -26.46 3.74
C LEU A 306 2.62 -26.31 4.28
N THR A 307 2.86 -25.40 5.24
CA THR A 307 4.20 -25.11 5.78
C THR A 307 4.49 -25.73 7.14
N LYS A 308 3.55 -26.43 7.78
CA LYS A 308 3.75 -27.03 9.11
C LYS A 308 4.91 -28.04 9.14
N ASP A 309 5.12 -28.77 8.04
CA ASP A 309 6.13 -29.81 7.91
C ASP A 309 7.07 -29.52 6.73
N LEU A 310 7.85 -28.42 6.82
CA LEU A 310 8.79 -28.01 5.75
C LEU A 310 9.85 -29.08 5.38
N LEU A 311 10.11 -30.01 6.29
CA LEU A 311 11.10 -31.08 6.13
C LEU A 311 10.53 -32.30 5.39
N LYS A 312 9.23 -32.31 5.07
CA LYS A 312 8.63 -33.39 4.29
C LYS A 312 9.28 -33.46 2.91
N PHE A 313 9.59 -34.67 2.44
CA PHE A 313 10.35 -34.87 1.19
C PHE A 313 9.66 -34.27 -0.04
N ASP A 314 8.33 -34.36 -0.12
CA ASP A 314 7.49 -33.85 -1.22
C ASP A 314 7.03 -32.39 -1.03
N PHE A 315 7.61 -31.64 -0.09
CA PHE A 315 7.27 -30.23 0.09
C PHE A 315 7.74 -29.39 -1.11
N ASP A 316 6.84 -28.53 -1.60
CA ASP A 316 7.06 -27.62 -2.74
C ASP A 316 6.44 -26.24 -2.47
N TRP A 317 7.26 -25.19 -2.61
CA TRP A 317 6.84 -23.79 -2.48
C TRP A 317 5.81 -23.37 -3.54
N HIS A 318 5.79 -24.00 -4.71
CA HIS A 318 4.78 -23.73 -5.73
C HIS A 318 3.36 -24.00 -5.22
N ASN A 319 3.17 -25.00 -4.37
CA ASN A 319 1.88 -25.28 -3.75
C ASN A 319 1.45 -24.12 -2.84
N VAL A 320 2.36 -23.55 -2.05
CA VAL A 320 2.06 -22.42 -1.16
C VAL A 320 1.67 -21.18 -1.97
N LEU A 321 2.38 -20.93 -3.08
CA LEU A 321 2.32 -19.72 -3.90
C LEU A 321 1.42 -19.84 -5.16
N GLU A 322 0.68 -20.94 -5.30
CA GLU A 322 -0.21 -21.16 -6.44
C GLU A 322 -1.32 -20.08 -6.50
N PRO A 323 -1.80 -19.69 -7.70
CA PRO A 323 -2.89 -18.73 -7.81
C PRO A 323 -4.19 -19.25 -7.19
N PHE A 324 -5.01 -18.35 -6.65
CA PHE A 324 -6.34 -18.72 -6.18
C PHE A 324 -7.22 -19.19 -7.34
N PRO A 325 -7.81 -20.40 -7.28
CA PRO A 325 -8.50 -20.99 -8.41
C PRO A 325 -9.96 -20.52 -8.51
N TYR A 326 -10.20 -19.24 -8.79
CA TYR A 326 -11.54 -18.62 -8.79
C TYR A 326 -12.56 -19.40 -9.63
N THR A 327 -12.20 -19.78 -10.85
CA THR A 327 -13.09 -20.49 -11.79
C THR A 327 -13.44 -21.91 -11.36
N LYS A 328 -12.59 -22.55 -10.54
CA LYS A 328 -12.87 -23.86 -9.95
C LYS A 328 -13.64 -23.74 -8.63
N LYS A 329 -13.45 -22.64 -7.91
CA LYS A 329 -14.03 -22.41 -6.58
C LYS A 329 -15.46 -21.89 -6.64
N TYR A 330 -15.77 -21.05 -7.63
CA TYR A 330 -17.06 -20.37 -7.74
C TYR A 330 -17.75 -20.70 -9.06
N VAL A 331 -19.05 -20.98 -8.96
CA VAL A 331 -19.92 -21.21 -10.13
C VAL A 331 -20.64 -19.91 -10.55
N ARG A 332 -20.89 -19.01 -9.59
CA ARG A 332 -21.58 -17.73 -9.81
C ARG A 332 -20.62 -16.58 -9.52
N PHE A 333 -20.68 -15.56 -10.37
CA PHE A 333 -19.88 -14.35 -10.23
C PHE A 333 -20.76 -13.10 -10.35
N LEU A 334 -20.45 -12.09 -9.54
CA LEU A 334 -20.88 -10.72 -9.79
C LEU A 334 -19.88 -10.09 -10.77
N LYS A 335 -20.38 -9.64 -11.92
CA LYS A 335 -19.60 -8.87 -12.90
C LYS A 335 -19.78 -7.38 -12.62
N ILE A 336 -18.69 -6.68 -12.36
CA ILE A 336 -18.65 -5.22 -12.29
C ILE A 336 -17.92 -4.76 -13.56
N PHE A 337 -18.63 -4.02 -14.41
CA PHE A 337 -18.11 -3.53 -15.68
C PHE A 337 -18.04 -2.01 -15.63
N LEU A 338 -16.86 -1.45 -15.80
CA LEU A 338 -16.63 0.00 -15.81
C LEU A 338 -16.15 0.41 -17.19
N LEU A 339 -16.79 1.43 -17.75
CA LEU A 339 -16.50 2.01 -19.05
C LEU A 339 -16.29 3.52 -18.89
N ALA A 340 -15.33 4.09 -19.61
CA ALA A 340 -15.18 5.55 -19.72
C ALA A 340 -15.06 5.97 -21.19
N SER A 341 -15.31 7.25 -21.46
CA SER A 341 -15.29 7.79 -22.83
C SER A 341 -13.87 8.22 -23.27
N ASN A 342 -12.93 8.38 -22.34
CA ASN A 342 -11.54 8.76 -22.58
C ASN A 342 -10.59 7.99 -21.65
N GLN A 343 -9.31 7.88 -22.04
CA GLN A 343 -8.29 7.20 -21.22
C GLN A 343 -7.89 8.03 -19.99
N ASP A 344 -7.84 9.35 -20.13
CA ASP A 344 -7.35 10.25 -19.08
C ASP A 344 -8.26 10.25 -17.84
N GLU A 345 -9.58 10.21 -17.99
CA GLU A 345 -10.52 10.14 -16.85
C GLU A 345 -10.80 8.70 -16.40
N PHE A 346 -10.44 7.70 -17.22
CA PHE A 346 -10.69 6.30 -16.90
C PHE A 346 -9.97 5.86 -15.62
N GLY A 347 -8.72 6.28 -15.43
CA GLY A 347 -7.94 5.97 -14.23
C GLY A 347 -8.60 6.50 -12.95
N ASP A 348 -9.04 7.76 -12.97
CA ASP A 348 -9.70 8.41 -11.84
C ASP A 348 -11.09 7.80 -11.56
N TRP A 349 -11.85 7.48 -12.61
CA TRP A 349 -13.13 6.79 -12.50
C TRP A 349 -12.99 5.42 -11.85
N VAL A 350 -12.05 4.59 -12.32
CA VAL A 350 -11.77 3.27 -11.75
C VAL A 350 -11.28 3.41 -10.30
N GLY A 351 -10.42 4.39 -10.00
CA GLY A 351 -9.95 4.70 -8.66
C GLY A 351 -11.09 5.06 -7.70
N TRP A 352 -12.02 5.92 -8.14
CA TRP A 352 -13.20 6.31 -7.39
C TRP A 352 -14.09 5.10 -7.09
N ILE A 353 -14.43 4.31 -8.10
CA ILE A 353 -15.29 3.13 -7.94
C ILE A 353 -14.65 2.10 -6.99
N LYS A 354 -13.34 1.85 -7.11
CA LYS A 354 -12.60 0.99 -6.17
C LYS A 354 -12.68 1.51 -4.73
N SER A 355 -12.75 2.82 -4.52
CA SER A 355 -12.92 3.41 -3.19
C SER A 355 -14.29 3.08 -2.56
N CYS A 356 -15.31 2.82 -3.38
CA CYS A 356 -16.66 2.46 -2.97
C CYS A 356 -16.87 0.94 -2.83
N PHE A 357 -15.92 0.09 -3.24
CA PHE A 357 -16.05 -1.37 -3.21
C PHE A 357 -16.39 -1.94 -1.82
N ARG A 358 -15.88 -1.32 -0.76
CA ARG A 358 -16.23 -1.73 0.61
C ARG A 358 -17.74 -1.63 0.86
N CYS A 359 -18.39 -0.56 0.42
CA CYS A 359 -19.83 -0.38 0.60
C CYS A 359 -20.62 -1.44 -0.19
N LEU A 360 -20.15 -1.76 -1.40
CA LEU A 360 -20.73 -2.84 -2.21
C LEU A 360 -20.59 -4.21 -1.53
N LEU A 361 -19.40 -4.52 -0.99
CA LEU A 361 -19.15 -5.77 -0.25
C LEU A 361 -20.06 -5.91 0.95
N ILE A 362 -20.21 -4.86 1.76
CA ILE A 362 -21.11 -4.87 2.93
C ILE A 362 -22.55 -5.13 2.48
N LYS A 363 -22.99 -4.48 1.39
CA LYS A 363 -24.36 -4.69 0.90
C LYS A 363 -24.57 -6.12 0.38
N LEU A 364 -23.59 -6.69 -0.32
CA LEU A 364 -23.63 -8.08 -0.77
C LEU A 364 -23.66 -9.06 0.41
N GLU A 365 -22.92 -8.77 1.48
CA GLU A 365 -22.93 -9.56 2.71
C GLU A 365 -24.32 -9.63 3.35
N GLU A 366 -25.08 -8.54 3.31
CA GLU A 366 -26.46 -8.49 3.81
C GLU A 366 -27.43 -9.32 2.98
N VAL A 367 -27.35 -9.25 1.64
CA VAL A 367 -28.37 -9.83 0.75
C VAL A 367 -28.05 -11.24 0.25
N GLN A 368 -26.76 -11.57 0.08
CA GLN A 368 -26.29 -12.81 -0.55
C GLN A 368 -25.48 -13.70 0.40
N GLY A 369 -24.87 -13.10 1.43
CA GLY A 369 -23.90 -13.77 2.29
C GLY A 369 -22.46 -13.55 1.81
N LEU A 370 -21.58 -14.53 2.01
CA LEU A 370 -20.15 -14.32 1.78
C LEU A 370 -19.83 -14.08 0.28
N CYS A 371 -19.12 -12.98 0.03
CA CYS A 371 -18.66 -12.58 -1.30
C CYS A 371 -17.13 -12.57 -1.33
N ASP A 372 -16.53 -13.12 -2.38
CA ASP A 372 -15.09 -13.10 -2.58
C ASP A 372 -14.70 -12.14 -3.71
N PRO A 373 -14.27 -10.90 -3.40
CA PRO A 373 -13.82 -9.98 -4.42
C PRO A 373 -12.52 -10.47 -5.06
N ASN A 374 -12.52 -10.77 -6.36
CA ASN A 374 -11.27 -10.99 -7.08
C ASN A 374 -10.60 -9.64 -7.36
N PRO A 375 -9.37 -9.39 -6.87
CA PRO A 375 -8.68 -8.12 -7.11
C PRO A 375 -8.13 -7.98 -8.53
N VAL A 376 -8.21 -9.02 -9.37
CA VAL A 376 -7.72 -9.01 -10.76
C VAL A 376 -8.62 -8.17 -11.65
N GLU A 377 -7.98 -7.32 -12.46
CA GLU A 377 -8.59 -6.49 -13.49
C GLU A 377 -8.53 -7.21 -14.83
N TYR A 378 -9.68 -7.33 -15.49
CA TYR A 378 -9.81 -7.97 -16.79
C TYR A 378 -10.14 -6.93 -17.86
N ILE A 379 -9.58 -7.13 -19.05
CA ILE A 379 -9.83 -6.31 -20.24
C ILE A 379 -10.38 -7.25 -21.32
N ASP A 380 -11.44 -6.83 -21.98
CA ASP A 380 -12.00 -7.46 -23.17
C ASP A 380 -11.42 -6.81 -24.42
N VAL A 381 -10.62 -7.58 -25.17
CA VAL A 381 -9.93 -7.09 -26.37
C VAL A 381 -10.87 -6.64 -27.49
N ASN A 382 -12.16 -7.00 -27.41
CA ASN A 382 -13.15 -6.62 -28.43
C ASN A 382 -13.80 -5.26 -28.17
N ILE A 383 -13.55 -4.65 -27.00
CA ILE A 383 -14.14 -3.36 -26.63
C ILE A 383 -13.08 -2.28 -26.87
N VAL A 384 -13.40 -1.35 -27.77
CA VAL A 384 -12.50 -0.25 -28.17
C VAL A 384 -12.37 0.80 -27.07
N ASP A 385 -13.47 1.07 -26.38
CA ASP A 385 -13.52 2.07 -25.31
C ASP A 385 -12.70 1.63 -24.08
N PRO A 386 -12.07 2.57 -23.36
CA PRO A 386 -11.39 2.30 -22.10
C PRO A 386 -12.32 1.64 -21.08
N HIS A 387 -11.97 0.42 -20.64
CA HIS A 387 -12.83 -0.35 -19.74
C HIS A 387 -12.03 -1.31 -18.86
N VAL A 388 -12.66 -1.71 -17.76
CA VAL A 388 -12.15 -2.75 -16.87
C VAL A 388 -13.30 -3.56 -16.32
N ILE A 389 -13.06 -4.86 -16.16
CA ILE A 389 -14.02 -5.82 -15.65
C ILE A 389 -13.48 -6.46 -14.38
N PHE A 390 -14.32 -6.52 -13.34
CA PHE A 390 -14.06 -7.29 -12.13
C PHE A 390 -15.07 -8.43 -12.03
N TYR A 391 -14.60 -9.59 -11.55
CA TYR A 391 -15.43 -10.77 -11.32
C TYR A 391 -15.34 -11.19 -9.86
N TRP A 392 -16.39 -10.96 -9.07
CA TRP A 392 -16.40 -11.35 -7.66
C TRP A 392 -17.12 -12.68 -7.49
N GLY A 393 -16.46 -13.65 -6.84
CA GLY A 393 -17.02 -14.96 -6.58
C GLY A 393 -18.16 -14.88 -5.56
N LEU A 394 -19.29 -15.49 -5.88
CA LEU A 394 -20.44 -15.55 -4.98
C LEU A 394 -20.56 -16.98 -4.44
N GLN A 395 -20.64 -17.13 -3.11
CA GLN A 395 -21.08 -18.39 -2.54
C GLN A 395 -22.57 -18.62 -2.80
N ALA A 396 -22.96 -19.89 -2.87
CA ALA A 396 -24.37 -20.26 -2.92
C ALA A 396 -25.06 -19.77 -1.64
N GLY A 397 -25.88 -18.74 -1.77
CA GLY A 397 -26.68 -18.19 -0.68
C GLY A 397 -27.84 -19.12 -0.31
N LYS A 398 -28.57 -18.76 0.76
CA LYS A 398 -29.78 -19.49 1.20
C LYS A 398 -30.93 -19.42 0.19
N THR A 399 -30.92 -18.44 -0.70
CA THR A 399 -31.94 -18.20 -1.73
C THR A 399 -31.29 -18.15 -3.12
N ASN A 400 -31.99 -18.65 -4.14
CA ASN A 400 -31.52 -18.62 -5.53
C ASN A 400 -31.69 -17.25 -6.20
N ALA A 401 -32.49 -16.35 -5.63
CA ALA A 401 -32.72 -15.00 -6.14
C ALA A 401 -31.96 -13.98 -5.28
N ILE A 402 -31.02 -13.26 -5.91
CA ILE A 402 -30.35 -12.11 -5.33
C ILE A 402 -31.19 -10.88 -5.69
N ASP A 403 -31.56 -10.04 -4.71
CA ASP A 403 -32.12 -8.72 -5.01
C ASP A 403 -31.00 -7.78 -5.52
N ILE A 404 -30.58 -8.04 -6.76
CA ILE A 404 -29.51 -7.28 -7.42
C ILE A 404 -29.92 -5.82 -7.65
N LYS A 405 -31.23 -5.53 -7.71
CA LYS A 405 -31.74 -4.18 -7.90
C LYS A 405 -31.44 -3.33 -6.66
N SER A 406 -31.76 -3.83 -5.47
CA SER A 406 -31.41 -3.16 -4.21
C SER A 406 -29.90 -2.94 -4.06
N VAL A 407 -29.08 -3.92 -4.44
CA VAL A 407 -27.61 -3.78 -4.41
C VAL A 407 -27.15 -2.65 -5.33
N LYS A 408 -27.66 -2.60 -6.56
CA LYS A 408 -27.35 -1.55 -7.53
C LYS A 408 -27.78 -0.18 -7.05
N ASP A 409 -29.00 -0.03 -6.54
CA ASP A 409 -29.55 1.25 -6.10
C ASP A 409 -28.73 1.84 -4.93
N VAL A 410 -28.38 1.00 -3.94
CA VAL A 410 -27.52 1.42 -2.81
C VAL A 410 -26.12 1.76 -3.27
N PHE A 411 -25.54 0.99 -4.18
CA PHE A 411 -24.21 1.26 -4.70
C PHE A 411 -24.17 2.56 -5.52
N TRP A 412 -25.16 2.77 -6.38
CA TRP A 412 -25.30 3.99 -7.18
C TRP A 412 -25.46 5.22 -6.31
N LYS A 413 -26.27 5.14 -5.25
CA LYS A 413 -26.41 6.22 -4.27
C LYS A 413 -25.05 6.60 -3.67
N ASN A 414 -24.25 5.62 -3.23
CA ASN A 414 -22.92 5.88 -2.66
C ASN A 414 -21.95 6.51 -3.67
N ILE A 415 -21.99 6.07 -4.94
CA ILE A 415 -21.17 6.66 -6.01
C ILE A 415 -21.55 8.12 -6.24
N SER A 416 -22.86 8.41 -6.28
CA SER A 416 -23.40 9.74 -6.58
C SER A 416 -23.19 10.78 -5.48
N THR A 417 -22.98 10.37 -4.23
CA THR A 417 -22.87 11.29 -3.07
C THR A 417 -21.49 11.93 -2.88
N GLY A 418 -20.53 11.71 -3.79
CA GLY A 418 -19.17 12.26 -3.61
C GLY A 418 -18.28 12.39 -4.84
N TYR A 419 -18.68 11.89 -6.02
CA TYR A 419 -17.89 12.06 -7.24
C TYR A 419 -18.20 13.40 -7.90
N GLN A 420 -17.17 14.21 -8.16
CA GLN A 420 -17.30 15.50 -8.86
C GLN A 420 -16.84 15.44 -10.32
N GLY A 421 -16.32 14.29 -10.79
CA GLY A 421 -15.94 14.07 -12.18
C GLY A 421 -17.09 13.57 -13.07
N PRO A 422 -16.90 13.52 -14.40
CA PRO A 422 -17.88 12.94 -15.32
C PRO A 422 -18.01 11.44 -15.05
N PHE A 423 -19.24 10.98 -14.78
CA PHE A 423 -19.49 9.55 -14.59
C PHE A 423 -19.09 8.76 -15.85
N GLY A 424 -18.46 7.60 -15.63
CA GLY A 424 -18.31 6.60 -16.68
C GLY A 424 -19.67 6.11 -17.20
N LYS A 425 -19.67 5.50 -18.38
CA LYS A 425 -20.87 4.97 -19.04
C LYS A 425 -21.35 3.66 -18.41
#